data_AF-A0A9N9HFR5-F1
#
_entry.id   AF-A0A9N9HFR5-F1
#
_cell.length_a   1.000
_cell.length_b   1.000
_cell.length_c   1.000
_cell.angle_alpha   90.00
_cell.angle_beta   90.00
_cell.angle_gamma   90.00
#
_symmetry.space_group_name_H-M   'P 1'
#
loop_
_entity.id
_entity.type
_entity.pdbx_description
1 polymer ?
#
loop_
_entity_poly.entity_id
_entity_poly.type
_entity_poly.pdbx_seq_one_letter_code
_entity_poly.pdbx_strand_id
1 'polypeptide(L)'
;AEEYWKKLGDNASLEFTEWIHCINVDTQIRIVTGQQTYALSTYFNSLLPPHLKKPLPQSSIQSYSKFVSHILSFNEVGKYFHIISPFFRHYVPGFKQIAERMKKRFGWLTEEMKKIVDERKRVIENMNDEEELKVDLLSL
;
A
#
# COMPACT_ATOMS: atom_id res chain seq x y z
N ALA A 1 4.80 1.56 17.27
CA ALA A 1 3.85 0.43 17.32
C ALA A 1 3.63 -0.04 18.75
N GLU A 2 4.69 -0.26 19.55
CA GLU A 2 4.59 -0.75 20.94
C GLU A 2 3.68 0.07 21.87
N GLU A 3 3.66 1.39 21.75
CA GLU A 3 2.77 2.23 22.56
C GLU A 3 1.28 2.06 22.26
N TYR A 4 0.92 1.61 21.05
CA TYR A 4 -0.47 1.29 20.71
C TYR A 4 -0.89 -0.03 21.33
N TRP A 5 0.01 -1.03 21.32
CA TRP A 5 -0.22 -2.32 21.95
C TRP A 5 -0.45 -2.21 23.46
N LYS A 6 0.29 -1.35 24.15
CA LYS A 6 0.07 -1.09 25.59
C LYS A 6 -1.31 -0.50 25.91
N LYS A 7 -1.99 0.11 24.93
CA LYS A 7 -3.32 0.72 25.09
C LYS A 7 -4.46 -0.18 24.62
N LEU A 8 -4.17 -1.17 23.78
CA LEU A 8 -5.10 -2.25 23.47
C LEU A 8 -5.17 -3.15 24.71
N GLY A 9 -6.19 -2.97 25.54
CA GLY A 9 -6.46 -3.89 26.64
C GLY A 9 -6.88 -5.29 26.14
N ASP A 10 -7.01 -6.25 27.05
CA ASP A 10 -7.22 -7.67 26.74
C ASP A 10 -8.51 -7.99 25.94
N ASN A 11 -9.48 -7.05 25.88
CA ASN A 11 -10.76 -7.23 25.20
C ASN A 11 -10.77 -6.72 23.74
N ALA A 12 -9.65 -6.21 23.21
CA ALA A 12 -9.61 -5.69 21.85
C ALA A 12 -9.55 -6.84 20.83
N SER A 13 -10.62 -6.99 20.03
CA SER A 13 -10.62 -7.93 18.90
C SER A 13 -9.82 -7.34 17.74
N LEU A 14 -8.65 -7.93 17.48
CA LEU A 14 -7.80 -7.58 16.35
C LEU A 14 -8.20 -8.42 15.13
N GLU A 15 -8.68 -7.78 14.08
CA GLU A 15 -8.84 -8.41 12.77
C GLU A 15 -7.47 -8.65 12.13
N PHE A 16 -6.94 -9.87 12.29
CA PHE A 16 -5.59 -10.25 11.90
C PHE A 16 -5.29 -9.97 10.41
N THR A 17 -6.27 -10.22 9.54
CA THR A 17 -6.16 -9.96 8.09
C THR A 17 -5.95 -8.48 7.81
N GLU A 18 -6.75 -7.61 8.43
CA GLU A 18 -6.65 -6.16 8.25
C GLU A 18 -5.34 -5.62 8.84
N TRP A 19 -4.95 -6.13 10.01
CA TRP A 19 -3.68 -5.79 10.66
C TRP A 19 -2.47 -6.13 9.77
N ILE A 20 -2.43 -7.34 9.19
CA ILE A 20 -1.38 -7.74 8.24
C ILE A 20 -1.39 -6.86 7.00
N HIS A 21 -2.56 -6.50 6.47
CA HIS A 21 -2.65 -5.60 5.31
C HIS A 21 -2.08 -4.21 5.63
N CYS A 22 -2.39 -3.66 6.80
CA CYS A 22 -1.83 -2.39 7.26
C CYS A 22 -0.29 -2.43 7.33
N ILE A 23 0.26 -3.49 7.92
CA ILE A 23 1.71 -3.70 8.02
C ILE A 23 2.34 -3.78 6.63
N ASN A 24 1.76 -4.56 5.72
CA ASN A 24 2.28 -4.72 4.37
C ASN A 24 2.32 -3.39 3.61
N VAL A 25 1.27 -2.59 3.73
CA VAL A 25 1.20 -1.28 3.05
C VAL A 25 2.23 -0.32 3.62
N ASP A 26 2.31 -0.15 4.94
CA ASP A 26 3.32 0.71 5.57
C ASP A 26 4.75 0.28 5.20
N THR A 27 5.00 -1.03 5.15
CA THR A 27 6.33 -1.58 4.81
C THR A 27 6.67 -1.36 3.34
N GLN A 28 5.79 -1.74 2.42
CA GLN A 28 6.05 -1.62 0.99
C GLN A 28 6.21 -0.16 0.57
N ILE A 29 5.41 0.77 1.11
CA ILE A 29 5.55 2.19 0.78
C ILE A 29 6.84 2.76 1.33
N ARG A 30 7.17 2.45 2.59
CA ARG A 30 8.43 2.93 3.16
C ARG A 30 9.65 2.43 2.38
N ILE A 31 9.62 1.19 1.92
CA ILE A 31 10.70 0.60 1.12
C ILE A 31 10.74 1.23 -0.29
N VAL A 32 9.58 1.37 -0.95
CA VAL A 32 9.51 1.84 -2.34
C VAL A 32 9.77 3.33 -2.43
N THR A 33 9.07 4.14 -1.63
CA THR A 33 9.04 5.61 -1.81
C THR A 33 9.68 6.39 -0.67
N GLY A 34 10.11 5.72 0.42
CA GLY A 34 10.59 6.38 1.63
C GLY A 34 9.50 7.11 2.43
N GLN A 35 8.24 7.05 2.01
CA GLN A 35 7.12 7.74 2.66
C GLN A 35 6.50 6.91 3.78
N GLN A 36 5.79 7.58 4.71
CA GLN A 36 5.01 6.92 5.76
C GLN A 36 3.51 7.05 5.44
N THR A 37 2.80 5.93 5.33
CA THR A 37 1.33 5.92 5.16
C THR A 37 0.57 5.95 6.46
N TYR A 38 1.19 5.55 7.58
CA TYR A 38 0.54 5.44 8.89
C TYR A 38 -0.70 4.53 8.86
N ALA A 39 -0.72 3.55 7.97
CA ALA A 39 -1.74 2.52 7.82
C ALA A 39 -2.08 1.89 9.17
N LEU A 40 -1.03 1.36 9.79
CA LEU A 40 -1.11 0.60 11.02
C LEU A 40 -1.52 1.49 12.18
N SER A 41 -1.07 2.74 12.19
CA SER A 41 -1.42 3.70 13.23
C SER A 41 -2.86 4.18 13.10
N THR A 42 -3.37 4.29 11.87
CA THR A 42 -4.78 4.59 11.57
C THR A 42 -5.67 3.45 12.04
N TYR A 43 -5.30 2.21 11.74
CA TYR A 43 -6.00 1.01 12.20
C TYR A 43 -6.01 0.88 13.73
N PHE A 44 -4.87 1.10 14.41
CA PHE A 44 -4.88 1.10 15.88
C PHE A 44 -5.73 2.24 16.46
N ASN A 45 -5.71 3.43 15.85
CA ASN A 45 -6.57 4.52 16.27
C ASN A 45 -8.07 4.21 16.11
N SER A 46 -8.48 3.39 15.13
CA SER A 46 -9.90 2.98 15.01
C SER A 46 -10.32 2.01 16.10
N LEU A 47 -9.40 1.25 16.69
CA LEU A 47 -9.65 0.33 17.80
C LEU A 47 -9.67 1.02 19.18
N LEU A 48 -9.14 2.24 19.28
CA LEU A 48 -9.04 2.97 20.55
C LEU A 48 -10.23 3.89 20.81
N PRO A 49 -10.65 4.04 22.08
CA PRO A 49 -11.58 5.09 22.50
C PRO A 49 -11.07 6.49 22.10
N PRO A 50 -11.95 7.47 21.80
CA PRO A 50 -11.57 8.80 21.32
C PRO A 50 -10.48 9.50 22.14
N HIS A 51 -10.49 9.37 23.46
CA HIS A 51 -9.52 9.99 24.37
C HIS A 51 -8.12 9.34 24.35
N LEU A 52 -7.98 8.14 23.77
CA LEU A 52 -6.69 7.44 23.65
C LEU A 52 -6.09 7.51 22.24
N LYS A 53 -6.87 8.01 21.27
CA LYS A 53 -6.43 8.18 19.87
C LYS A 53 -5.27 9.16 19.81
N LYS A 54 -4.31 8.87 18.95
CA LYS A 54 -3.17 9.76 18.70
C LYS A 54 -3.44 10.63 17.47
N PRO A 55 -2.97 11.89 17.45
CA PRO A 55 -3.04 12.70 16.24
C PRO A 55 -2.22 12.05 15.12
N LEU A 56 -2.77 12.02 13.91
CA LEU A 56 -2.10 11.54 12.70
C LEU A 56 -2.16 12.65 11.64
N PRO A 57 -1.15 12.76 10.75
CA PRO A 57 -1.20 13.72 9.65
C PRO A 57 -2.37 13.40 8.71
N GLN A 58 -3.09 14.43 8.27
CA GLN A 58 -4.32 14.25 7.47
C GLN A 58 -4.04 13.71 6.06
N SER A 59 -2.87 14.03 5.50
CA SER A 59 -2.37 13.48 4.22
C SER A 59 -2.09 11.97 4.27
N SER A 60 -1.86 11.42 5.46
CA SER A 60 -1.55 10.00 5.67
C SER A 60 -2.74 9.09 5.37
N ILE A 61 -3.96 9.51 5.75
CA ILE A 61 -5.17 8.70 5.68
C ILE A 61 -5.63 8.51 4.21
N GLN A 62 -5.57 9.56 3.39
CA GLN A 62 -5.91 9.48 1.97
C GLN A 62 -4.89 8.66 1.18
N SER A 63 -3.60 8.82 1.51
CA SER A 63 -2.53 8.04 0.88
C SER A 63 -2.71 6.56 1.21
N TYR A 64 -2.98 6.23 2.47
CA TYR A 64 -3.22 4.87 2.92
C TYR A 64 -4.33 4.15 2.16
N SER A 65 -5.55 4.69 2.13
CA SER A 65 -6.70 4.00 1.52
C SER A 65 -6.50 3.75 0.03
N LYS A 66 -5.91 4.73 -0.67
CA LYS A 66 -5.59 4.63 -2.08
C LYS A 66 -4.51 3.55 -2.32
N PHE A 67 -3.44 3.55 -1.53
CA PHE A 67 -2.35 2.58 -1.67
C PHE A 67 -2.72 1.15 -1.24
N VAL A 68 -3.55 0.97 -0.22
CA VAL A 68 -4.13 -0.34 0.12
C VAL A 68 -4.86 -0.91 -1.08
N SER A 69 -5.74 -0.10 -1.69
CA SER A 69 -6.47 -0.54 -2.87
C SER A 69 -5.52 -0.91 -4.02
N HIS A 70 -4.41 -0.17 -4.18
CA HIS A 70 -3.39 -0.44 -5.20
C HIS A 70 -2.62 -1.73 -4.93
N ILE A 71 -2.08 -1.92 -3.73
CA ILE A 71 -1.28 -3.08 -3.35
C ILE A 71 -2.13 -4.35 -3.34
N LEU A 72 -3.37 -4.27 -2.83
CA LEU A 72 -4.30 -5.39 -2.90
C LEU A 72 -4.60 -5.76 -4.34
N SER A 73 -4.89 -4.77 -5.19
CA SER A 73 -5.12 -4.99 -6.62
C SER A 73 -3.89 -5.59 -7.31
N PHE A 74 -2.68 -5.13 -6.99
CA PHE A 74 -1.44 -5.67 -7.55
C PHE A 74 -1.23 -7.13 -7.15
N ASN A 75 -1.44 -7.45 -5.87
CA ASN A 75 -1.34 -8.82 -5.38
C ASN A 75 -2.39 -9.74 -5.99
N GLU A 76 -3.63 -9.28 -6.14
CA GLU A 76 -4.70 -10.05 -6.80
C GLU A 76 -4.35 -10.36 -8.27
N VAL A 77 -3.88 -9.34 -9.00
CA VAL A 77 -3.43 -9.50 -10.39
C VAL A 77 -2.28 -10.51 -10.45
N GLY A 78 -1.23 -10.32 -9.65
CA GLY A 78 -0.06 -11.21 -9.61
C GLY A 78 -0.44 -12.66 -9.31
N LYS A 79 -1.26 -12.88 -8.26
CA LYS A 79 -1.78 -14.21 -7.90
C LYS A 79 -2.57 -14.84 -9.05
N TYR A 80 -3.46 -14.10 -9.70
CA TYR A 80 -4.24 -14.61 -10.81
C TYR A 80 -3.35 -15.06 -11.98
N PHE A 81 -2.35 -14.25 -12.35
CA PHE A 81 -1.47 -14.60 -13.46
C PHE A 81 -0.44 -15.70 -13.11
N HIS A 82 -0.15 -15.90 -11.83
CA HIS A 82 0.71 -16.98 -11.35
C HIS A 82 -0.02 -18.33 -11.28
N ILE A 83 -1.25 -18.33 -10.74
CA ILE A 83 -2.02 -19.56 -10.48
C ILE A 83 -2.72 -20.07 -11.75
N ILE A 84 -3.33 -19.17 -12.54
CA ILE A 84 -4.12 -19.57 -13.70
C ILE A 84 -3.21 -19.70 -14.91
N SER A 85 -3.17 -20.90 -15.50
CA SER A 85 -2.32 -21.18 -16.65
C SER A 85 -2.69 -20.33 -17.89
N PRO A 86 -1.74 -20.09 -18.82
CA PRO A 86 -2.02 -19.41 -20.08
C PRO A 86 -3.19 -20.01 -20.86
N PHE A 87 -3.33 -21.34 -20.84
CA PHE A 87 -4.38 -22.05 -21.56
C PHE A 87 -5.78 -21.62 -21.09
N PHE A 88 -6.04 -21.68 -19.79
CA PHE A 88 -7.35 -21.30 -19.23
C PHE A 88 -7.66 -19.83 -19.52
N ARG A 89 -6.68 -18.95 -19.36
CA ARG A 89 -6.83 -17.50 -19.62
C ARG A 89 -7.11 -17.16 -21.08
N HIS A 90 -6.75 -18.01 -22.03
CA HIS A 90 -6.92 -17.74 -23.46
C HIS A 90 -8.18 -18.39 -24.04
N TYR A 91 -8.48 -19.63 -23.63
CA TYR A 91 -9.48 -20.45 -24.30
C TYR A 91 -10.77 -20.65 -23.49
N VAL A 92 -10.74 -20.54 -22.16
CA VAL A 92 -11.96 -20.73 -21.34
C VAL A 92 -12.62 -19.38 -21.11
N PRO A 93 -13.87 -19.15 -21.61
CA PRO A 93 -14.49 -17.82 -21.63
C PRO A 93 -14.51 -17.08 -20.29
N GLY A 94 -14.85 -17.78 -19.19
CA GLY A 94 -14.88 -17.17 -17.85
C GLY A 94 -13.51 -16.67 -17.38
N PHE A 95 -12.47 -17.50 -17.54
CA PHE A 95 -11.10 -17.11 -17.20
C PHE A 95 -10.59 -16.02 -18.14
N LYS A 96 -10.91 -16.08 -19.43
CA LYS A 96 -10.56 -15.02 -20.39
C LYS A 96 -11.11 -13.66 -19.98
N GLN A 97 -12.38 -13.59 -19.60
CA GLN A 97 -12.98 -12.33 -19.13
C GLN A 97 -12.31 -11.80 -17.86
N ILE A 98 -11.97 -12.68 -16.91
CA ILE A 98 -11.24 -12.28 -15.70
C ILE A 98 -9.83 -11.78 -16.06
N ALA A 99 -9.13 -12.48 -16.95
CA ALA A 99 -7.80 -12.09 -17.40
C ALA A 99 -7.80 -10.69 -18.03
N GLU A 100 -8.77 -10.37 -18.89
CA GLU A 100 -8.89 -9.03 -19.49
C GLU A 100 -9.18 -7.95 -18.45
N ARG A 101 -10.04 -8.22 -17.45
CA ARG A 101 -10.25 -7.30 -16.33
C ARG A 101 -8.97 -7.08 -15.51
N MET A 102 -8.21 -8.14 -15.25
CA MET A 102 -6.95 -8.06 -14.52
C MET A 102 -5.88 -7.29 -15.31
N LYS A 103 -5.80 -7.44 -16.63
CA LYS A 103 -4.93 -6.63 -17.49
C LYS A 103 -5.28 -5.14 -17.40
N LYS A 104 -6.56 -4.79 -17.45
CA LYS A 104 -7.00 -3.39 -17.31
C LYS A 104 -6.62 -2.81 -15.94
N ARG A 105 -6.83 -3.58 -14.87
CA ARG A 105 -6.40 -3.20 -13.51
C ARG A 105 -4.88 -2.99 -13.44
N PHE A 106 -4.10 -3.88 -14.07
CA PHE A 106 -2.65 -3.77 -14.12
C PHE A 106 -2.16 -2.52 -14.88
N GLY A 107 -2.81 -2.19 -16.01
CA GLY A 107 -2.53 -0.97 -16.76
C GLY A 107 -2.69 0.29 -15.89
N TRP A 108 -3.81 0.38 -15.17
CA TRP A 108 -4.04 1.48 -14.24
C TRP A 108 -3.02 1.54 -13.08
N LEU A 109 -2.66 0.40 -12.50
CA LEU A 109 -1.61 0.33 -11.47
C LEU A 109 -0.25 0.84 -11.99
N THR A 110 0.07 0.51 -13.25
CA THR A 110 1.31 0.95 -13.90
C THR A 110 1.34 2.47 -14.04
N GLU A 111 0.21 3.09 -14.42
CA GLU A 111 0.09 4.55 -14.52
C GLU A 111 0.23 5.25 -13.15
N GLU A 112 -0.38 4.71 -12.09
CA GLU A 112 -0.25 5.27 -10.75
C GLU A 112 1.19 5.14 -10.21
N MET A 113 1.84 4.00 -10.45
CA MET A 113 3.27 3.83 -10.11
C MET A 113 4.15 4.81 -10.87
N LYS A 114 3.87 5.04 -12.16
CA LYS A 114 4.61 6.02 -12.95
C LYS A 114 4.49 7.43 -12.37
N LYS A 115 3.30 7.85 -11.93
CA LYS A 115 3.12 9.17 -11.27
C LYS A 115 3.97 9.32 -10.01
N ILE A 116 4.08 8.25 -9.22
CA ILE A 116 4.89 8.24 -7.99
C ILE A 116 6.38 8.37 -8.34
N VAL A 117 6.83 7.62 -9.35
CA VAL A 117 8.21 7.69 -9.85
C VAL A 117 8.52 9.10 -10.38
N ASP A 118 7.62 9.67 -11.19
CA ASP A 118 7.80 10.98 -11.80
C ASP A 118 7.82 12.11 -10.74
N GLU A 119 6.94 12.05 -9.73
CA GLU A 119 6.99 13.02 -8.61
C GLU A 119 8.28 12.87 -7.81
N ARG A 120 8.77 11.64 -7.60
CA ARG A 120 10.04 11.42 -6.89
C ARG A 120 11.22 11.99 -7.68
N LYS A 121 11.27 11.77 -9.00
CA LYS A 121 12.28 12.38 -9.88
C LYS A 121 12.25 13.90 -9.79
N ARG A 122 11.06 14.50 -9.85
CA ARG A 122 10.90 15.95 -9.70
C ARG A 122 11.43 16.46 -8.36
N VAL A 123 11.19 15.73 -7.27
CA VAL A 123 11.77 16.08 -5.95
C VAL A 123 13.29 16.04 -6.02
N ILE A 124 13.89 14.97 -6.55
CA ILE A 124 15.34 14.81 -6.67
C ILE A 124 15.96 15.95 -7.51
N GLU A 125 15.35 16.29 -8.64
CA GLU A 125 15.81 17.38 -9.54
C GLU A 125 15.77 18.76 -8.88
N ASN A 126 14.94 18.96 -7.85
CA ASN A 126 14.78 20.23 -7.13
C ASN A 126 15.43 20.23 -5.74
N MET A 127 16.12 19.16 -5.33
CA MET A 127 16.87 19.12 -4.07
C MET A 127 18.16 19.96 -4.25
N ASN A 128 18.50 20.74 -3.22
CA ASN A 128 19.77 21.47 -3.19
C ASN A 128 20.93 20.47 -2.91
N ASP A 129 22.14 20.78 -3.38
CA ASP A 129 23.34 19.92 -3.24
C ASP A 129 23.69 19.54 -1.78
N GLU A 130 23.13 20.24 -0.78
CA GLU A 130 23.33 19.96 0.65
C GLU A 130 22.32 18.96 1.23
N GLU A 131 21.24 18.60 0.51
CA GLU A 131 20.23 17.67 1.00
C GLU A 131 20.56 16.22 0.64
N GLU A 132 20.77 15.37 1.66
CA GLU A 132 21.00 13.94 1.43
C GLU A 132 19.76 13.24 0.85
N LEU A 133 19.98 12.49 -0.22
CA LEU A 133 18.97 11.60 -0.79
C LEU A 133 18.59 10.52 0.23
N LYS A 134 17.29 10.46 0.57
CA LYS A 134 16.77 9.32 1.34
C LYS A 134 16.98 8.03 0.53
N VAL A 135 17.64 7.05 1.13
CA VAL A 135 17.80 5.71 0.56
C VAL A 135 16.46 4.99 0.57
N ASP A 136 15.80 4.99 -0.58
CA ASP A 136 14.60 4.22 -0.90
C ASP A 136 14.79 3.54 -2.28
N LEU A 137 13.96 2.55 -2.64
CA LEU A 137 14.11 1.84 -3.93
C LEU A 137 13.99 2.75 -5.16
N LEU A 138 13.40 3.94 -5.03
CA LEU A 138 13.31 4.90 -6.13
C LEU A 138 14.56 5.80 -6.23
N SER A 139 15.45 5.72 -5.24
CA SER A 139 16.69 6.49 -5.14
C SER A 139 17.94 5.60 -5.17
N LEU A 140 17.77 4.28 -5.32
CA LEU A 140 18.80 3.26 -5.55
C LEU A 140 18.94 2.97 -7.05
#